data_AF-A0A3Q0IQG5-F1
#
_entry.id   AF-A0A3Q0IQG5-F1
#
_cell.length_a   1.000
_cell.length_b   1.000
_cell.length_c   1.000
_cell.angle_alpha   90.00
_cell.angle_beta   90.00
_cell.angle_gamma   90.00
#
_symmetry.space_group_name_H-M   'P 1'
#
loop_
_entity.id
_entity.type
_entity.pdbx_description
1 polymer ?
#
loop_
_entity_poly.entity_id
_entity_poly.type
_entity_poly.pdbx_seq_one_letter_code
_entity_poly.pdbx_strand_id
1 'polypeptide(L)'
;MTSEESNVHEMATTLRSELAALQYKRDRLLSELQETKGLLRTRDQRALELQVETEQLKEQAARQNAIIASLRSRIQYFFLSILISTWLSTFQMFQENSRLRNKTCSLSDNLTSVEIELRSCRELLDRALSEKEHLQRQCTSHQMEIDKLKQSDFENVNLYQHCLITLYKCIVSTIFFLVCLSVSNVGDHCGYDDFIGCYPEQLCRSSQTTSFHNRKRKTHFNLSYFLQQVETYREKIAILNQQINRQNETQEEINARIRHLEEDKCHIESRLHKTEAELSACELTKENLKRDKSIFVAFLDRLAKSLNMEEISKEVGLDLQSESLLCRAEQLSRLESDKLIDKISFSRLKKVLKQVDRLNLQLSEARSLSRDLKCQLTEAEEYKNTAIDRAHKIDELEKRLMESEMLRTRYCNKVSLLKDQMRSSSDTAHQERTMHEHSTQVLREDLSKAKANYLLDFRRSIVKILGLDMSCPDYEIISKLSTLVNAHHDFTLVSKRYDEPLKSPCHHVHHRTPTPRYTTDDSGFMDPLDDLDSDINNIYNKRPHRGLS
;
A
#
# COMPACT_ATOMS: atom_id res chain seq x y z
N MET A 1 81.56 -55.53 -32.69
CA MET A 1 80.48 -54.59 -32.35
C MET A 1 79.41 -54.74 -33.41
N THR A 2 78.20 -55.17 -33.03
CA THR A 2 77.14 -55.53 -33.97
C THR A 2 76.20 -54.36 -34.25
N SER A 3 75.44 -54.43 -35.35
CA SER A 3 74.48 -53.38 -35.77
C SER A 3 73.47 -53.04 -34.66
N GLU A 4 73.13 -54.04 -33.83
CA GLU A 4 72.21 -53.92 -32.70
C GLU A 4 72.74 -52.96 -31.61
N GLU A 5 74.04 -52.97 -31.30
CA GLU A 5 74.63 -52.08 -30.29
C GLU A 5 74.51 -50.60 -30.71
N SER A 6 74.66 -50.31 -32.00
CA SER A 6 74.49 -48.96 -32.55
C SER A 6 73.03 -48.50 -32.48
N ASN A 7 72.11 -49.37 -32.87
CA ASN A 7 70.66 -49.08 -32.87
C ASN A 7 70.14 -48.87 -31.44
N VAL A 8 70.58 -49.70 -30.48
CA VAL A 8 70.28 -49.53 -29.04
C VAL A 8 70.85 -48.22 -28.51
N HIS A 9 72.05 -47.80 -28.95
CA HIS A 9 72.62 -46.51 -28.54
C HIS A 9 71.83 -45.32 -29.10
N GLU A 10 71.50 -45.33 -30.39
CA GLU A 10 70.71 -44.29 -31.05
C GLU A 10 69.33 -44.15 -30.41
N MET A 11 68.62 -45.27 -30.21
CA MET A 11 67.36 -45.33 -29.49
C MET A 11 67.47 -44.78 -28.06
N ALA A 12 68.55 -45.12 -27.32
CA ALA A 12 68.80 -44.59 -25.99
C ALA A 12 69.11 -43.07 -25.99
N THR A 13 69.72 -42.52 -27.04
CA THR A 13 69.90 -41.07 -27.18
C THR A 13 68.59 -40.35 -27.51
N THR A 14 67.73 -40.94 -28.34
CA THR A 14 66.38 -40.41 -28.65
C THR A 14 65.49 -40.39 -27.42
N LEU A 15 65.43 -41.49 -26.65
CA LEU A 15 64.66 -41.55 -25.40
C LEU A 15 65.18 -40.53 -24.35
N ARG A 16 66.48 -40.21 -24.35
CA ARG A 16 67.05 -39.15 -23.48
C ARG A 16 66.66 -37.75 -23.92
N SER A 17 66.65 -37.45 -25.23
CA SER A 17 66.27 -36.13 -25.73
C SER A 17 64.75 -35.88 -25.60
N GLU A 18 63.93 -36.91 -25.83
CA GLU A 18 62.49 -36.89 -25.54
C GLU A 18 62.21 -36.66 -24.06
N LEU A 19 62.88 -37.40 -23.16
CA LEU A 19 62.74 -37.24 -21.72
C LEU A 19 63.16 -35.83 -21.26
N ALA A 20 64.23 -35.26 -21.81
CA ALA A 20 64.64 -33.89 -21.53
C ALA A 20 63.61 -32.85 -22.05
N ALA A 21 63.06 -33.05 -23.24
CA ALA A 21 62.01 -32.19 -23.80
C ALA A 21 60.71 -32.25 -22.97
N LEU A 22 60.34 -33.44 -22.48
CA LEU A 22 59.19 -33.62 -21.58
C LEU A 22 59.43 -32.99 -20.19
N GLN A 23 60.65 -33.07 -19.65
CA GLN A 23 61.02 -32.36 -18.42
C GLN A 23 60.95 -30.84 -18.59
N TYR A 24 61.52 -30.28 -19.65
CA TYR A 24 61.41 -28.85 -19.95
C TYR A 24 59.94 -28.41 -20.12
N LYS A 25 59.13 -29.20 -20.82
CA LYS A 25 57.69 -28.94 -20.98
C LYS A 25 56.95 -28.98 -19.65
N ARG A 26 57.25 -29.95 -18.77
CA ARG A 26 56.72 -30.02 -17.39
C ARG A 26 57.08 -28.76 -16.61
N ASP A 27 58.34 -28.35 -16.61
CA ASP A 27 58.82 -27.25 -15.76
C ASP A 27 58.30 -25.90 -16.24
N ARG A 28 58.20 -25.71 -17.56
CA ARG A 28 57.48 -24.58 -18.16
C ARG A 28 56.01 -24.54 -17.71
N LEU A 29 55.28 -25.65 -17.84
CA LEU A 29 53.87 -25.73 -17.45
C LEU A 29 53.66 -25.53 -15.94
N LEU A 30 54.61 -25.97 -15.10
CA LEU A 30 54.60 -25.69 -13.66
C LEU A 30 54.79 -24.19 -13.36
N SER A 31 55.65 -23.51 -14.11
CA SER A 31 55.83 -22.05 -14.01
C SER A 31 54.57 -21.29 -14.45
N GLU A 32 54.01 -21.62 -15.61
CA GLU A 32 52.75 -21.03 -16.11
C GLU A 32 51.57 -21.28 -15.15
N LEU A 33 51.51 -22.48 -14.53
CA LEU A 33 50.52 -22.81 -13.50
C LEU A 33 50.72 -22.02 -12.20
N GLN A 34 51.95 -21.67 -11.83
CA GLN A 34 52.23 -20.89 -10.63
C GLN A 34 51.96 -19.39 -10.85
N GLU A 35 52.28 -18.86 -12.04
CA GLU A 35 51.94 -17.49 -12.43
C GLU A 35 50.41 -17.29 -12.48
N THR A 36 49.68 -18.20 -13.14
CA THR A 36 48.21 -18.14 -13.21
C THR A 36 47.54 -18.26 -11.84
N LYS A 37 48.09 -19.06 -10.91
CA LYS A 37 47.66 -19.07 -9.49
C LYS A 37 47.92 -17.74 -8.78
N GLY A 38 49.03 -17.05 -9.08
CA GLY A 38 49.31 -15.70 -8.59
C GLY A 38 48.29 -14.68 -9.08
N LEU A 39 48.03 -14.68 -10.39
CA LEU A 39 47.05 -13.80 -11.04
C LEU A 39 45.60 -14.05 -10.54
N LEU A 40 45.25 -15.30 -10.25
CA LEU A 40 43.96 -15.65 -9.64
C LEU A 40 43.82 -15.01 -8.25
N ARG A 41 44.79 -15.22 -7.35
CA ARG A 41 44.76 -14.63 -5.99
C ARG A 41 44.63 -13.12 -5.99
N THR A 42 45.30 -12.42 -6.91
CA THR A 42 45.18 -10.95 -7.02
C THR A 42 43.82 -10.50 -7.57
N ARG A 43 43.16 -11.32 -8.39
CA ARG A 43 41.79 -11.07 -8.84
C ARG A 43 40.77 -11.36 -7.75
N ASP A 44 40.95 -12.42 -6.98
CA ASP A 44 40.08 -12.77 -5.84
C ASP A 44 40.13 -11.67 -4.77
N GLN A 45 41.33 -11.20 -4.42
CA GLN A 45 41.53 -10.08 -3.50
C GLN A 45 40.81 -8.81 -3.98
N ARG A 46 40.96 -8.45 -5.26
CA ARG A 46 40.29 -7.27 -5.82
C ARG A 46 38.77 -7.43 -5.94
N ALA A 47 38.28 -8.66 -6.12
CA ALA A 47 36.84 -8.95 -6.10
C ALA A 47 36.25 -8.76 -4.69
N LEU A 48 36.96 -9.17 -3.65
CA LEU A 48 36.58 -8.93 -2.25
C LEU A 48 36.58 -7.43 -1.91
N GLU A 49 37.58 -6.68 -2.36
CA GLU A 49 37.65 -5.20 -2.19
C GLU A 49 36.43 -4.50 -2.83
N LEU A 50 36.13 -4.82 -4.08
CA LEU A 50 34.96 -4.28 -4.79
C LEU A 50 33.62 -4.73 -4.18
N GLN A 51 33.56 -5.92 -3.59
CA GLN A 51 32.40 -6.39 -2.84
C GLN A 51 32.19 -5.57 -1.56
N VAL A 52 33.25 -5.28 -0.81
CA VAL A 52 33.17 -4.43 0.40
C VAL A 52 32.75 -3.00 0.04
N GLU A 53 33.31 -2.40 -1.01
CA GLU A 53 32.87 -1.09 -1.53
C GLU A 53 31.38 -1.10 -1.93
N THR A 54 30.93 -2.17 -2.58
CA THR A 54 29.52 -2.35 -2.98
C THR A 54 28.58 -2.41 -1.76
N GLU A 55 28.95 -3.11 -0.69
CA GLU A 55 28.13 -3.13 0.54
C GLU A 55 28.14 -1.79 1.28
N GLN A 56 29.26 -1.07 1.31
CA GLN A 56 29.34 0.29 1.88
C GLN A 56 28.42 1.27 1.14
N LEU A 57 28.40 1.24 -0.20
CA LEU A 57 27.53 2.07 -1.03
C LEU A 57 26.04 1.72 -0.82
N LYS A 58 25.70 0.43 -0.67
CA LYS A 58 24.32 0.01 -0.30
C LYS A 58 23.92 0.55 1.08
N GLU A 59 24.81 0.48 2.07
CA GLU A 59 24.52 0.98 3.41
C GLU A 59 24.34 2.51 3.41
N GLN A 60 25.20 3.24 2.68
CA GLN A 60 25.07 4.68 2.50
C GLN A 60 23.73 5.06 1.84
N ALA A 61 23.32 4.33 0.80
CA ALA A 61 22.02 4.51 0.16
C ALA A 61 20.85 4.19 1.11
N ALA A 62 20.95 3.16 1.95
CA ALA A 62 19.93 2.86 2.97
C ALA A 62 19.81 3.98 4.01
N ARG A 63 20.94 4.50 4.52
CA ARG A 63 20.98 5.64 5.45
C ARG A 63 20.36 6.90 4.81
N GLN A 64 20.67 7.21 3.55
CA GLN A 64 20.07 8.33 2.82
C GLN A 64 18.54 8.15 2.63
N ASN A 65 18.08 6.96 2.26
CA ASN A 65 16.66 6.67 2.09
C ASN A 65 15.87 6.83 3.40
N ALA A 66 16.45 6.44 4.55
CA ALA A 66 15.83 6.65 5.87
C ALA A 66 15.66 8.16 6.20
N ILE A 67 16.66 8.98 5.88
CA ILE A 67 16.59 10.44 6.04
C ILE A 67 15.49 11.02 5.12
N ILE A 68 15.44 10.61 3.85
CA ILE A 68 14.41 11.06 2.89
C ILE A 68 13.00 10.67 3.37
N ALA A 69 12.82 9.47 3.93
CA ALA A 69 11.54 9.04 4.50
C ALA A 69 11.13 9.91 5.71
N SER A 70 12.05 10.15 6.66
CA SER A 70 11.80 11.02 7.82
C SER A 70 11.44 12.45 7.42
N LEU A 71 12.14 13.03 6.45
CA LEU A 71 11.85 14.36 5.91
C LEU A 71 10.47 14.41 5.24
N ARG A 72 10.10 13.40 4.44
CA ARG A 72 8.76 13.29 3.84
C ARG A 72 7.65 13.26 4.90
N SER A 73 7.79 12.46 5.95
CA SER A 73 6.81 12.41 7.06
C SER A 73 6.71 13.75 7.80
N ARG A 74 7.83 14.44 8.06
CA ARG A 74 7.82 15.78 8.66
C ARG A 74 7.14 16.82 7.76
N ILE A 75 7.42 16.81 6.46
CA ILE A 75 6.79 17.69 5.47
C ILE A 75 5.28 17.44 5.42
N GLN A 76 4.84 16.18 5.38
CA GLN A 76 3.42 15.81 5.40
C GLN A 76 2.71 16.28 6.69
N TYR A 77 3.35 16.15 7.85
CA TYR A 77 2.84 16.68 9.12
C TYR A 77 2.69 18.20 9.10
N PHE A 78 3.69 18.94 8.59
CA PHE A 78 3.59 20.40 8.46
C PHE A 78 2.48 20.84 7.50
N PHE A 79 2.36 20.20 6.33
CA PHE A 79 1.25 20.48 5.40
C PHE A 79 -0.11 20.24 6.06
N LEU A 80 -0.29 19.13 6.76
CA LEU A 80 -1.55 18.83 7.46
C LEU A 80 -1.84 19.84 8.58
N SER A 81 -0.83 20.23 9.36
CA SER A 81 -0.97 21.24 10.41
C SER A 81 -1.34 22.63 9.85
N ILE A 82 -0.75 23.03 8.72
CA ILE A 82 -1.06 24.30 8.05
C ILE A 82 -2.49 24.26 7.50
N LEU A 83 -2.89 23.16 6.84
CA LEU A 83 -4.24 22.98 6.30
C LEU A 83 -5.30 23.06 7.40
N ILE A 84 -5.11 22.35 8.52
CA ILE A 84 -6.02 22.37 9.68
C ILE A 84 -6.09 23.78 10.28
N SER A 85 -4.94 24.44 10.51
CA SER A 85 -4.92 25.80 11.08
C SER A 85 -5.58 26.84 10.17
N THR A 86 -5.41 26.71 8.85
CA THR A 86 -6.04 27.59 7.87
C THR A 86 -7.54 27.36 7.82
N TRP A 87 -7.97 26.09 7.80
CA TRP A 87 -9.38 25.71 7.76
C TRP A 87 -10.14 26.16 9.02
N LEU A 88 -9.55 26.00 10.21
CA LEU A 88 -10.15 26.49 11.47
C LEU A 88 -10.33 28.02 11.44
N SER A 89 -9.31 28.75 10.97
CA SER A 89 -9.36 30.21 10.87
C SER A 89 -10.41 30.70 9.88
N THR A 90 -10.49 30.11 8.67
CA THR A 90 -11.52 30.49 7.68
C THR A 90 -12.92 30.09 8.11
N PHE A 91 -13.09 28.95 8.80
CA PHE A 91 -14.38 28.55 9.38
C PHE A 91 -14.84 29.52 10.48
N GLN A 92 -13.94 29.92 11.39
CA GLN A 92 -14.25 30.91 12.42
C GLN A 92 -14.65 32.27 11.81
N MET A 93 -13.92 32.74 10.78
CA MET A 93 -14.25 33.97 10.06
C MET A 93 -15.59 33.88 9.31
N PHE A 94 -15.95 32.71 8.76
CA PHE A 94 -17.25 32.49 8.13
C PHE A 94 -18.40 32.54 9.15
N GLN A 95 -18.23 31.91 10.31
CA GLN A 95 -19.20 31.95 11.41
C GLN A 95 -19.40 33.39 11.93
N GLU A 96 -18.30 34.14 12.10
CA GLU A 96 -18.33 35.53 12.54
C GLU A 96 -18.99 36.45 11.49
N ASN A 97 -18.71 36.25 10.20
CA ASN A 97 -19.36 36.98 9.11
C ASN A 97 -20.87 36.72 9.06
N SER A 98 -21.30 35.46 9.21
CA SER A 98 -22.72 35.08 9.32
C SER A 98 -23.39 35.75 10.52
N ARG A 99 -22.74 35.77 11.69
CA ARG A 99 -23.21 36.45 12.90
C ARG A 99 -23.39 37.96 12.69
N LEU A 100 -22.45 38.61 12.00
CA LEU A 100 -22.53 40.03 11.66
C LEU A 100 -23.63 40.31 10.63
N ARG A 101 -23.75 39.50 9.57
CA ARG A 101 -24.80 39.63 8.56
C ARG A 101 -26.20 39.58 9.17
N ASN A 102 -26.45 38.65 10.08
CA ASN A 102 -27.74 38.52 10.76
C ASN A 102 -28.05 39.76 11.63
N LYS A 103 -27.05 40.36 12.27
CA LYS A 103 -27.21 41.64 12.98
C LYS A 103 -27.51 42.81 12.02
N THR A 104 -26.84 42.88 10.87
CA THR A 104 -27.10 43.91 9.85
C THR A 104 -28.53 43.82 9.32
N CYS A 105 -29.05 42.61 9.06
CA CYS A 105 -30.46 42.42 8.70
C CYS A 105 -31.39 42.94 9.80
N SER A 106 -31.25 42.47 11.04
CA SER A 106 -32.10 42.92 12.15
C SER A 106 -32.03 44.44 12.40
N LEU A 107 -30.86 45.07 12.24
CA LEU A 107 -30.74 46.52 12.34
C LEU A 107 -31.40 47.26 11.16
N SER A 108 -31.36 46.68 9.95
CA SER A 108 -32.09 47.20 8.78
C SER A 108 -33.61 47.11 8.99
N ASP A 109 -34.10 45.97 9.48
CA ASP A 109 -35.52 45.76 9.75
C ASP A 109 -36.03 46.77 10.80
N ASN A 110 -35.29 46.91 11.91
CA ASN A 110 -35.58 47.88 12.96
C ASN A 110 -35.56 49.33 12.44
N LEU A 111 -34.60 49.69 11.58
CA LEU A 111 -34.55 51.02 10.97
C LEU A 111 -35.79 51.28 10.11
N THR A 112 -36.22 50.32 9.29
CA THR A 112 -37.44 50.50 8.48
C THR A 112 -38.72 50.62 9.31
N SER A 113 -38.81 49.95 10.48
CA SER A 113 -39.92 50.16 11.41
C SER A 113 -39.96 51.60 11.93
N VAL A 114 -38.81 52.12 12.39
CA VAL A 114 -38.69 53.50 12.89
C VAL A 114 -38.96 54.53 11.79
N GLU A 115 -38.56 54.27 10.54
CA GLU A 115 -38.89 55.13 9.39
C GLU A 115 -40.41 55.17 9.09
N ILE A 116 -41.11 54.04 9.26
CA ILE A 116 -42.57 53.93 9.11
C ILE A 116 -43.27 54.67 10.26
N GLU A 117 -42.83 54.46 11.50
CA GLU A 117 -43.35 55.14 12.69
C GLU A 117 -43.19 56.67 12.58
N LEU A 118 -42.00 57.16 12.22
CA LEU A 118 -41.74 58.59 12.01
C LEU A 118 -42.58 59.19 10.88
N ARG A 119 -42.86 58.42 9.82
CA ARG A 119 -43.76 58.84 8.73
C ARG A 119 -45.20 58.96 9.22
N SER A 120 -45.68 57.98 9.98
CA SER A 120 -47.02 58.03 10.59
C SER A 120 -47.16 59.19 11.60
N CYS A 121 -46.13 59.45 12.41
CA CYS A 121 -46.09 60.61 13.31
C CYS A 121 -46.15 61.95 12.56
N ARG A 122 -45.49 62.06 11.39
CA ARG A 122 -45.62 63.25 10.51
C ARG A 122 -47.04 63.40 9.98
N GLU A 123 -47.61 62.34 9.42
CA GLU A 123 -49.00 62.35 8.92
C GLU A 123 -50.03 62.69 10.00
N LEU A 124 -49.78 62.31 11.26
CA LEU A 124 -50.59 62.71 12.42
C LEU A 124 -50.45 64.21 12.73
N LEU A 125 -49.22 64.73 12.71
CA LEU A 125 -48.94 66.15 12.93
C LEU A 125 -49.57 67.03 11.84
N ASP A 126 -49.44 66.66 10.58
CA ASP A 126 -50.00 67.41 9.43
C ASP A 126 -51.54 67.48 9.52
N ARG A 127 -52.19 66.39 9.97
CA ARG A 127 -53.64 66.37 10.25
C ARG A 127 -54.01 67.30 11.42
N ALA A 128 -53.28 67.26 12.52
CA ALA A 128 -53.51 68.14 13.68
C ALA A 128 -53.30 69.63 13.35
N LEU A 129 -52.34 69.96 12.47
CA LEU A 129 -52.13 71.31 11.97
C LEU A 129 -53.32 71.78 11.09
N SER A 130 -53.82 70.93 10.20
CA SER A 130 -55.01 71.22 9.38
C SER A 130 -56.27 71.44 10.23
N GLU A 131 -56.47 70.63 11.28
CA GLU A 131 -57.57 70.80 12.24
C GLU A 131 -57.43 72.11 13.03
N LYS A 132 -56.22 72.43 13.52
CA LYS A 132 -55.92 73.70 14.19
C LYS A 132 -56.23 74.90 13.28
N GLU A 133 -55.85 74.85 12.00
CA GLU A 133 -56.20 75.93 11.05
C GLU A 133 -57.71 76.05 10.81
N HIS A 134 -58.43 74.93 10.75
CA HIS A 134 -59.88 74.92 10.60
C HIS A 134 -60.57 75.54 11.82
N LEU A 135 -60.16 75.16 13.04
CA LEU A 135 -60.64 75.77 14.29
C LEU A 135 -60.25 77.26 14.39
N GLN A 136 -59.06 77.64 13.94
CA GLN A 136 -58.62 79.04 13.89
C GLN A 136 -59.51 79.86 12.93
N ARG A 137 -59.86 79.30 11.76
CA ARG A 137 -60.81 79.91 10.81
C ARG A 137 -62.20 80.07 11.43
N GLN A 138 -62.72 79.06 12.14
CA GLN A 138 -63.98 79.16 12.88
C GLN A 138 -63.93 80.25 13.97
N CYS A 139 -62.86 80.31 14.76
CA CYS A 139 -62.68 81.35 15.77
C CYS A 139 -62.68 82.76 15.15
N THR A 140 -62.00 82.97 14.02
CA THR A 140 -62.05 84.27 13.31
C THR A 140 -63.44 84.60 12.76
N SER A 141 -64.22 83.60 12.34
CA SER A 141 -65.60 83.78 11.89
C SER A 141 -66.51 84.22 13.04
N HIS A 142 -66.45 83.54 14.19
CA HIS A 142 -67.24 83.91 15.37
C HIS A 142 -66.79 85.24 15.97
N GLN A 143 -65.50 85.59 15.90
CA GLN A 143 -65.03 86.92 16.29
C GLN A 143 -65.67 88.03 15.42
N MET A 144 -65.68 87.85 14.09
CA MET A 144 -66.34 88.78 13.17
C MET A 144 -67.87 88.84 13.37
N GLU A 145 -68.49 87.76 13.84
CA GLU A 145 -69.92 87.71 14.19
C GLU A 145 -70.21 88.46 15.50
N ILE A 146 -69.41 88.24 16.54
CA ILE A 146 -69.45 88.98 17.81
C ILE A 146 -69.25 90.48 17.58
N ASP A 147 -68.30 90.87 16.73
CA ASP A 147 -68.02 92.29 16.48
C ASP A 147 -69.10 92.96 15.63
N LYS A 148 -69.78 92.24 14.73
CA LYS A 148 -71.02 92.72 14.08
C LYS A 148 -72.16 92.93 15.09
N LEU A 149 -72.33 92.04 16.06
CA LEU A 149 -73.35 92.19 17.11
C LEU A 149 -73.06 93.43 17.96
N LYS A 150 -71.82 93.61 18.43
CA LYS A 150 -71.38 94.84 19.13
C LYS A 150 -71.60 96.10 18.31
N GLN A 151 -71.30 96.06 17.00
CA GLN A 151 -71.55 97.17 16.08
C GLN A 151 -73.05 97.51 16.04
N SER A 152 -73.92 96.50 15.93
CA SER A 152 -75.38 96.71 15.93
C SER A 152 -75.92 97.22 17.28
N ASP A 153 -75.37 96.76 18.41
CA ASP A 153 -75.70 97.31 19.73
C ASP A 153 -75.25 98.77 19.87
N PHE A 154 -74.05 99.11 19.38
CA PHE A 154 -73.54 100.48 19.39
C PHE A 154 -74.36 101.40 18.48
N GLU A 155 -74.78 100.93 17.31
CA GLU A 155 -75.68 101.65 16.40
C GLU A 155 -77.08 101.83 17.01
N ASN A 156 -77.62 100.81 17.68
CA ASN A 156 -78.87 100.91 18.45
C ASN A 156 -78.75 101.93 19.60
N VAL A 157 -77.68 101.89 20.39
CA VAL A 157 -77.46 102.88 21.47
C VAL A 157 -77.31 104.30 20.91
N ASN A 158 -76.59 104.48 19.81
CA ASN A 158 -76.51 105.78 19.14
C ASN A 158 -77.86 106.23 18.58
N LEU A 159 -78.70 105.32 18.07
CA LEU A 159 -80.06 105.63 17.61
C LEU A 159 -80.96 106.05 18.78
N TYR A 160 -80.93 105.34 19.91
CA TYR A 160 -81.63 105.74 21.14
C TYR A 160 -81.15 107.11 21.66
N GLN A 161 -79.83 107.35 21.67
CA GLN A 161 -79.25 108.62 22.09
C GLN A 161 -79.59 109.76 21.11
N HIS A 162 -79.63 109.50 19.80
CA HIS A 162 -80.04 110.47 18.79
C HIS A 162 -81.54 110.78 18.88
N CYS A 163 -82.38 109.78 19.13
CA CYS A 163 -83.81 109.94 19.42
C CYS A 163 -84.02 110.75 20.71
N LEU A 164 -83.28 110.48 21.78
CA LEU A 164 -83.32 111.25 23.03
C LEU A 164 -82.88 112.71 22.83
N ILE A 165 -81.78 112.95 22.10
CA ILE A 165 -81.30 114.30 21.76
C ILE A 165 -82.32 115.02 20.86
N THR A 166 -82.98 114.32 19.94
CA THR A 166 -84.01 114.89 19.06
C THR A 166 -85.28 115.20 19.85
N LEU A 167 -85.72 114.31 20.74
CA LEU A 167 -86.83 114.55 21.66
C LEU A 167 -86.54 115.74 22.57
N TYR A 168 -85.34 115.82 23.14
CA TYR A 168 -84.88 116.95 23.95
C TYR A 168 -84.84 118.25 23.14
N LYS A 169 -84.35 118.25 21.89
CA LYS A 169 -84.41 119.41 20.99
C LYS A 169 -85.84 119.81 20.62
N CYS A 170 -86.75 118.86 20.41
CA CYS A 170 -88.17 119.14 20.18
C CYS A 170 -88.85 119.70 21.45
N ILE A 171 -88.50 119.19 22.63
CA ILE A 171 -88.98 119.72 23.93
C ILE A 171 -88.44 121.13 24.17
N VAL A 172 -87.14 121.37 23.99
CA VAL A 172 -86.54 122.71 24.09
C VAL A 172 -87.12 123.66 23.04
N SER A 173 -87.37 123.21 21.82
CA SER A 173 -87.99 124.02 20.76
C SER A 173 -89.46 124.36 21.06
N THR A 174 -90.25 123.41 21.58
CA THR A 174 -91.64 123.67 21.99
C THR A 174 -91.71 124.51 23.26
N ILE A 175 -90.82 124.33 24.23
CA ILE A 175 -90.67 125.23 25.39
C ILE A 175 -90.28 126.63 24.90
N PHE A 176 -89.32 126.76 23.99
CA PHE A 176 -88.93 128.06 23.42
C PHE A 176 -90.09 128.73 22.66
N PHE A 177 -90.89 127.96 21.91
CA PHE A 177 -92.06 128.48 21.20
C PHE A 177 -93.21 128.88 22.15
N LEU A 178 -93.37 128.18 23.28
CA LEU A 178 -94.33 128.52 24.33
C LEU A 178 -93.88 129.73 25.16
N VAL A 179 -92.58 129.84 25.48
CA VAL A 179 -91.99 130.98 26.20
C VAL A 179 -92.02 132.24 25.35
N CYS A 180 -91.68 132.16 24.06
CA CYS A 180 -91.77 133.28 23.11
C CYS A 180 -93.21 133.77 22.84
N LEU A 181 -94.23 133.10 23.36
CA LEU A 181 -95.63 133.55 23.35
C LEU A 181 -96.05 134.27 24.64
N SER A 182 -95.14 134.43 25.63
CA SER A 182 -95.46 135.04 26.92
C SER A 182 -94.40 136.02 27.43
N VAL A 183 -94.79 137.31 27.44
CA VAL A 183 -94.13 138.48 28.06
C VAL A 183 -92.94 139.08 27.29
N SER A 184 -92.94 140.41 27.23
CA SER A 184 -92.00 141.27 26.51
C SER A 184 -91.15 142.13 27.46
N ASN A 185 -90.18 142.85 26.88
CA ASN A 185 -89.61 144.14 27.33
C ASN A 185 -88.58 144.18 28.47
N VAL A 186 -87.53 144.99 28.23
CA VAL A 186 -86.50 145.53 29.17
C VAL A 186 -85.58 144.47 29.82
N GLY A 187 -84.26 144.69 29.98
CA GLY A 187 -83.40 145.76 29.44
C GLY A 187 -82.09 145.96 30.22
N ASP A 188 -81.00 146.12 29.46
CA ASP A 188 -79.77 146.89 29.74
C ASP A 188 -78.73 146.54 30.85
N HIS A 189 -77.47 146.91 30.48
CA HIS A 189 -76.30 147.32 31.32
C HIS A 189 -75.27 146.32 31.94
N CYS A 190 -73.99 146.78 31.85
CA CYS A 190 -72.71 146.43 32.52
C CYS A 190 -72.12 145.00 32.33
N GLY A 191 -70.79 144.79 32.28
CA GLY A 191 -69.60 145.69 32.31
C GLY A 191 -68.44 145.13 31.45
N TYR A 192 -67.39 145.92 31.12
CA TYR A 192 -66.09 146.00 31.82
C TYR A 192 -65.38 144.63 32.01
N ASP A 193 -64.11 144.39 31.63
CA ASP A 193 -63.17 145.07 30.71
C ASP A 193 -62.07 144.02 30.28
N ASP A 194 -60.82 144.24 29.82
CA ASP A 194 -59.87 145.36 29.93
C ASP A 194 -58.75 145.37 28.83
N PHE A 195 -57.90 146.40 28.94
CA PHE A 195 -56.71 146.94 28.25
C PHE A 195 -55.40 146.10 28.13
N ILE A 196 -54.26 146.57 27.53
CA ILE A 196 -53.95 147.45 26.35
C ILE A 196 -52.40 147.52 26.14
N GLY A 197 -51.90 148.24 25.12
CA GLY A 197 -50.47 148.63 24.99
C GLY A 197 -49.95 148.81 23.55
N CYS A 198 -50.40 149.76 22.73
CA CYS A 198 -50.17 151.22 22.77
C CYS A 198 -48.68 151.63 22.67
N TYR A 199 -48.23 152.62 21.90
CA TYR A 199 -48.72 153.39 20.74
C TYR A 199 -47.49 154.27 20.28
N PRO A 200 -47.48 155.57 19.91
CA PRO A 200 -46.85 155.98 18.64
C PRO A 200 -45.72 157.02 18.77
N GLU A 201 -45.23 157.57 17.65
CA GLU A 201 -45.22 159.03 17.47
C GLU A 201 -45.02 159.46 15.99
N GLN A 202 -45.30 160.74 15.71
CA GLN A 202 -45.00 161.42 14.44
C GLN A 202 -44.49 162.84 14.74
N LEU A 203 -43.38 163.29 14.13
CA LEU A 203 -43.42 164.37 13.12
C LEU A 203 -42.05 164.72 12.48
N CYS A 204 -42.16 165.15 11.22
CA CYS A 204 -41.19 165.78 10.33
C CYS A 204 -40.05 166.64 10.93
N ARG A 205 -38.82 166.50 10.38
CA ARG A 205 -37.93 167.65 10.07
C ARG A 205 -36.93 167.42 8.91
N SER A 206 -36.99 168.33 7.94
CA SER A 206 -35.90 168.88 7.10
C SER A 206 -34.71 168.01 6.62
N SER A 207 -34.70 167.75 5.31
CA SER A 207 -33.67 168.25 4.39
C SER A 207 -32.16 167.99 4.67
N GLN A 208 -31.68 166.77 4.42
CA GLN A 208 -30.40 166.52 3.69
C GLN A 208 -30.13 165.03 3.38
N THR A 209 -30.92 164.09 3.94
CA THR A 209 -30.66 162.64 3.87
C THR A 209 -31.07 161.96 2.56
N THR A 210 -31.70 162.63 1.59
CA THR A 210 -32.22 162.00 0.36
C THR A 210 -31.14 161.39 -0.54
N SER A 211 -29.93 161.95 -0.60
CA SER A 211 -28.81 161.32 -1.34
C SER A 211 -28.31 160.05 -0.65
N PHE A 212 -28.23 160.06 0.69
CA PHE A 212 -27.77 158.93 1.49
C PHE A 212 -28.82 157.82 1.61
N HIS A 213 -30.11 158.16 1.70
CA HIS A 213 -31.20 157.18 1.64
C HIS A 213 -31.40 156.60 0.23
N ASN A 214 -31.24 157.38 -0.85
CA ASN A 214 -31.28 156.80 -2.20
C ASN A 214 -30.04 155.94 -2.50
N ARG A 215 -28.84 156.31 -2.03
CA ARG A 215 -27.68 155.40 -2.04
C ARG A 215 -27.93 154.15 -1.19
N LYS A 216 -28.36 154.28 0.07
CA LYS A 216 -28.60 153.14 0.98
C LYS A 216 -29.73 152.22 0.48
N ARG A 217 -30.81 152.77 -0.09
CA ARG A 217 -31.86 151.98 -0.76
C ARG A 217 -31.35 151.30 -2.02
N LYS A 218 -30.56 151.97 -2.86
CA LYS A 218 -30.01 151.34 -4.09
C LYS A 218 -28.93 150.30 -3.80
N THR A 219 -28.08 150.50 -2.80
CA THR A 219 -27.15 149.45 -2.33
C THR A 219 -27.89 148.32 -1.63
N HIS A 220 -28.94 148.58 -0.84
CA HIS A 220 -29.76 147.54 -0.23
C HIS A 220 -30.55 146.74 -1.28
N PHE A 221 -31.05 147.38 -2.34
CA PHE A 221 -31.71 146.70 -3.45
C PHE A 221 -30.73 145.86 -4.26
N ASN A 222 -29.56 146.41 -4.62
CA ASN A 222 -28.51 145.66 -5.29
C ASN A 222 -27.98 144.49 -4.43
N LEU A 223 -27.83 144.69 -3.11
CA LEU A 223 -27.40 143.65 -2.18
C LEU A 223 -28.47 142.58 -1.98
N SER A 224 -29.75 142.96 -1.86
CA SER A 224 -30.88 142.02 -1.81
C SER A 224 -30.97 141.19 -3.09
N TYR A 225 -30.75 141.81 -4.26
CA TYR A 225 -30.67 141.11 -5.53
C TYR A 225 -29.47 140.14 -5.57
N PHE A 226 -28.30 140.57 -5.11
CA PHE A 226 -27.12 139.70 -5.02
C PHE A 226 -27.31 138.54 -4.04
N LEU A 227 -27.97 138.75 -2.90
CA LEU A 227 -28.29 137.71 -1.92
C LEU A 227 -29.28 136.70 -2.50
N GLN A 228 -30.36 137.15 -3.13
CA GLN A 228 -31.31 136.29 -3.86
C GLN A 228 -30.61 135.46 -4.96
N GLN A 229 -29.62 136.06 -5.63
CA GLN A 229 -28.82 135.40 -6.66
C GLN A 229 -27.85 134.36 -6.04
N VAL A 230 -27.23 134.67 -4.90
CA VAL A 230 -26.39 133.73 -4.13
C VAL A 230 -27.22 132.57 -3.55
N GLU A 231 -28.45 132.81 -3.10
CA GLU A 231 -29.37 131.76 -2.64
C GLU A 231 -29.78 130.84 -3.79
N THR A 232 -30.21 131.39 -4.93
CA THR A 232 -30.56 130.57 -6.11
C THR A 232 -29.35 129.85 -6.73
N TYR A 233 -28.12 130.35 -6.55
CA TYR A 233 -26.90 129.57 -6.85
C TYR A 233 -26.62 128.48 -5.79
N ARG A 234 -26.85 128.74 -4.50
CA ARG A 234 -26.75 127.72 -3.43
C ARG A 234 -27.73 126.57 -3.63
N GLU A 235 -28.99 126.86 -3.98
CA GLU A 235 -29.97 125.82 -4.31
C GLU A 235 -29.53 124.97 -5.50
N LYS A 236 -29.05 125.58 -6.58
CA LYS A 236 -28.50 124.85 -7.74
C LYS A 236 -27.32 123.96 -7.36
N ILE A 237 -26.41 124.44 -6.52
CA ILE A 237 -25.28 123.64 -6.00
C ILE A 237 -25.79 122.49 -5.12
N ALA A 238 -26.79 122.71 -4.26
CA ALA A 238 -27.38 121.67 -3.42
C ALA A 238 -28.07 120.58 -4.26
N ILE A 239 -28.83 120.96 -5.29
CA ILE A 239 -29.49 120.04 -6.23
C ILE A 239 -28.45 119.22 -7.00
N LEU A 240 -27.41 119.88 -7.54
CA LEU A 240 -26.33 119.20 -8.27
C LEU A 240 -25.55 118.23 -7.36
N ASN A 241 -25.23 118.62 -6.12
CA ASN A 241 -24.58 117.74 -5.15
C ASN A 241 -25.48 116.53 -4.79
N GLN A 242 -26.79 116.74 -4.61
CA GLN A 242 -27.72 115.63 -4.36
C GLN A 242 -27.83 114.69 -5.57
N GLN A 243 -27.76 115.23 -6.80
CA GLN A 243 -27.75 114.43 -8.02
C GLN A 243 -26.44 113.63 -8.17
N ILE A 244 -25.28 114.24 -7.88
CA ILE A 244 -23.97 113.57 -7.90
C ILE A 244 -23.90 112.45 -6.86
N ASN A 245 -24.40 112.67 -5.63
CA ASN A 245 -24.41 111.65 -4.59
C ASN A 245 -25.24 110.43 -5.01
N ARG A 246 -26.45 110.63 -5.55
CA ARG A 246 -27.27 109.54 -6.11
C ARG A 246 -26.58 108.80 -7.25
N GLN A 247 -25.85 109.52 -8.12
CA GLN A 247 -25.07 108.88 -9.18
C GLN A 247 -23.94 108.02 -8.60
N ASN A 248 -23.21 108.51 -7.59
CA ASN A 248 -22.16 107.75 -6.91
C ASN A 248 -22.73 106.49 -6.22
N GLU A 249 -23.84 106.62 -5.49
CA GLU A 249 -24.56 105.48 -4.87
C GLU A 249 -24.88 104.39 -5.92
N THR A 250 -25.52 104.76 -7.04
CA THR A 250 -25.82 103.80 -8.11
C THR A 250 -24.56 103.23 -8.80
N GLN A 251 -23.47 104.01 -8.89
CA GLN A 251 -22.21 103.54 -9.46
C GLN A 251 -21.50 102.55 -8.52
N GLU A 252 -21.60 102.73 -7.20
CA GLU A 252 -21.09 101.79 -6.20
C GLU A 252 -21.88 100.48 -6.20
N GLU A 253 -23.21 100.52 -6.32
CA GLU A 253 -24.05 99.33 -6.52
C GLU A 253 -23.68 98.56 -7.80
N ILE A 254 -23.52 99.27 -8.93
CA ILE A 254 -23.10 98.68 -10.21
C ILE A 254 -21.70 98.06 -10.06
N ASN A 255 -20.75 98.76 -9.44
CA ASN A 255 -19.38 98.26 -9.24
C ASN A 255 -19.34 97.04 -8.30
N ALA A 256 -20.19 96.99 -7.28
CA ALA A 256 -20.33 95.81 -6.42
C ALA A 256 -20.90 94.62 -7.18
N ARG A 257 -21.89 94.84 -8.05
CA ARG A 257 -22.48 93.79 -8.89
C ARG A 257 -21.52 93.29 -9.97
N ILE A 258 -20.66 94.15 -10.52
CA ILE A 258 -19.57 93.75 -11.43
C ILE A 258 -18.62 92.80 -10.71
N ARG A 259 -18.11 93.15 -9.51
CA ARG A 259 -17.19 92.28 -8.74
C ARG A 259 -17.79 90.90 -8.45
N HIS A 260 -19.05 90.83 -8.03
CA HIS A 260 -19.73 89.54 -7.82
C HIS A 260 -19.78 88.69 -9.09
N LEU A 261 -20.06 89.30 -10.25
CA LEU A 261 -20.07 88.61 -11.54
C LEU A 261 -18.66 88.19 -12.01
N GLU A 262 -17.61 88.94 -11.64
CA GLU A 262 -16.21 88.57 -11.88
C GLU A 262 -15.76 87.39 -10.99
N GLU A 263 -16.19 87.37 -9.73
CA GLU A 263 -15.97 86.26 -8.79
C GLU A 263 -16.71 84.99 -9.24
N ASP A 264 -18.00 85.09 -9.60
CA ASP A 264 -18.80 84.01 -10.18
C ASP A 264 -18.15 83.45 -11.46
N LYS A 265 -17.72 84.34 -12.36
CA LYS A 265 -17.02 83.98 -13.60
C LYS A 265 -15.75 83.20 -13.30
N CYS A 266 -14.89 83.70 -12.40
CA CYS A 266 -13.64 83.04 -12.04
C CYS A 266 -13.89 81.63 -11.44
N HIS A 267 -14.92 81.49 -10.61
CA HIS A 267 -15.34 80.19 -10.08
C HIS A 267 -15.82 79.22 -11.18
N ILE A 268 -16.59 79.71 -12.16
CA ILE A 268 -17.07 78.93 -13.30
C ILE A 268 -15.91 78.52 -14.22
N GLU A 269 -14.98 79.42 -14.54
CA GLU A 269 -13.78 79.15 -15.35
C GLU A 269 -12.89 78.10 -14.69
N SER A 270 -12.66 78.20 -13.37
CA SER A 270 -11.90 77.21 -12.60
C SER A 270 -12.57 75.82 -12.62
N ARG A 271 -13.90 75.77 -12.51
CA ARG A 271 -14.67 74.51 -12.60
C ARG A 271 -14.63 73.91 -14.00
N LEU A 272 -14.80 74.72 -15.04
CA LEU A 272 -14.71 74.29 -16.43
C LEU A 272 -13.35 73.63 -16.69
N HIS A 273 -12.26 74.33 -16.36
CA HIS A 273 -10.92 73.83 -16.65
C HIS A 273 -10.56 72.56 -15.87
N LYS A 274 -11.09 72.41 -14.64
CA LYS A 274 -11.01 71.14 -13.90
C LYS A 274 -11.74 70.01 -14.66
N THR A 275 -12.97 70.24 -15.13
CA THR A 275 -13.73 69.21 -15.86
C THR A 275 -13.13 68.87 -17.24
N GLU A 276 -12.48 69.83 -17.91
CA GLU A 276 -11.72 69.59 -19.15
C GLU A 276 -10.52 68.65 -18.91
N ALA A 277 -9.79 68.86 -17.81
CA ALA A 277 -8.68 68.00 -17.41
C ALA A 277 -9.14 66.58 -17.01
N GLU A 278 -10.24 66.47 -16.26
CA GLU A 278 -10.86 65.19 -15.88
C GLU A 278 -11.38 64.42 -17.11
N LEU A 279 -12.00 65.10 -18.07
CA LEU A 279 -12.41 64.53 -19.35
C LEU A 279 -11.20 64.03 -20.16
N SER A 280 -10.16 64.85 -20.31
CA SER A 280 -8.93 64.51 -21.04
C SER A 280 -8.24 63.27 -20.45
N ALA A 281 -8.21 63.15 -19.12
CA ALA A 281 -7.68 61.97 -18.42
C ALA A 281 -8.57 60.72 -18.67
N CYS A 282 -9.90 60.89 -18.70
CA CYS A 282 -10.84 59.82 -19.01
C CYS A 282 -10.71 59.31 -20.46
N GLU A 283 -10.47 60.20 -21.43
CA GLU A 283 -10.22 59.81 -22.81
C GLU A 283 -8.90 59.06 -22.97
N LEU A 284 -7.83 59.51 -22.29
CA LEU A 284 -6.54 58.81 -22.30
C LEU A 284 -6.65 57.38 -21.72
N THR A 285 -7.37 57.18 -20.61
CA THR A 285 -7.56 55.83 -20.04
C THR A 285 -8.44 54.94 -20.91
N LYS A 286 -9.47 55.50 -21.57
CA LYS A 286 -10.30 54.82 -22.57
C LYS A 286 -9.49 54.33 -23.78
N GLU A 287 -8.57 55.13 -24.32
CA GLU A 287 -7.70 54.70 -25.42
C GLU A 287 -6.58 53.74 -24.97
N ASN A 288 -6.13 53.80 -23.70
CA ASN A 288 -5.29 52.74 -23.11
C ASN A 288 -6.05 51.40 -23.10
N LEU A 289 -7.23 51.35 -22.47
CA LEU A 289 -8.03 50.12 -22.34
C LEU A 289 -8.44 49.53 -23.70
N LYS A 290 -8.68 50.35 -24.73
CA LYS A 290 -8.87 49.89 -26.11
C LYS A 290 -7.65 49.16 -26.66
N ARG A 291 -6.45 49.72 -26.48
CA ARG A 291 -5.18 49.08 -26.91
C ARG A 291 -4.94 47.78 -26.17
N ASP A 292 -5.11 47.78 -24.85
CA ASP A 292 -4.90 46.60 -24.02
C ASP A 292 -5.89 45.48 -24.38
N LYS A 293 -7.17 45.83 -24.63
CA LYS A 293 -8.16 44.91 -25.19
C LYS A 293 -7.72 44.36 -26.55
N SER A 294 -7.23 45.19 -27.46
CA SER A 294 -6.79 44.75 -28.79
C SER A 294 -5.59 43.78 -28.71
N ILE A 295 -4.64 44.03 -27.80
CA ILE A 295 -3.51 43.14 -27.52
C ILE A 295 -4.00 41.79 -26.94
N PHE A 296 -4.92 41.84 -25.97
CA PHE A 296 -5.48 40.64 -25.34
C PHE A 296 -6.28 39.77 -26.33
N VAL A 297 -7.09 40.37 -27.21
CA VAL A 297 -7.82 39.65 -28.26
C VAL A 297 -6.85 39.00 -29.27
N ALA A 298 -5.77 39.69 -29.66
CA ALA A 298 -4.75 39.11 -30.53
C ALA A 298 -3.98 37.94 -29.86
N PHE A 299 -3.78 37.99 -28.55
CA PHE A 299 -3.26 36.86 -27.78
C PHE A 299 -4.23 35.68 -27.76
N LEU A 300 -5.52 35.90 -27.48
CA LEU A 300 -6.52 34.83 -27.44
C LEU A 300 -6.73 34.18 -28.81
N ASP A 301 -6.77 34.95 -29.91
CA ASP A 301 -6.82 34.38 -31.27
C ASP A 301 -5.60 33.48 -31.55
N ARG A 302 -4.38 33.94 -31.22
CA ARG A 302 -3.15 33.14 -31.36
C ARG A 302 -3.15 31.87 -30.49
N LEU A 303 -3.74 31.93 -29.30
CA LEU A 303 -3.95 30.76 -28.44
C LEU A 303 -4.98 29.81 -29.05
N ALA A 304 -6.06 30.32 -29.65
CA ALA A 304 -7.05 29.53 -30.38
C ALA A 304 -6.46 28.81 -31.59
N LYS A 305 -5.57 29.46 -32.35
CA LYS A 305 -4.76 28.80 -33.40
C LYS A 305 -3.95 27.64 -32.82
N SER A 306 -3.24 27.90 -31.73
CA SER A 306 -2.34 26.93 -31.07
C SER A 306 -3.08 25.71 -30.49
N LEU A 307 -4.35 25.85 -30.10
CA LEU A 307 -5.18 24.78 -29.53
C LEU A 307 -6.15 24.12 -30.54
N ASN A 308 -6.11 24.54 -31.82
CA ASN A 308 -7.05 24.17 -32.88
C ASN A 308 -8.53 24.44 -32.50
N MET A 309 -8.80 25.65 -32.00
CA MET A 309 -10.14 26.13 -31.58
C MET A 309 -10.65 27.30 -32.42
N GLU A 310 -9.97 27.60 -33.53
CA GLU A 310 -10.14 28.84 -34.31
C GLU A 310 -11.56 29.20 -34.74
N GLU A 311 -12.40 28.23 -35.06
CA GLU A 311 -13.76 28.47 -35.58
C GLU A 311 -14.69 28.77 -34.41
N ILE A 312 -14.78 27.83 -33.45
CA ILE A 312 -15.54 27.97 -32.19
C ILE A 312 -15.18 29.28 -31.49
N SER A 313 -13.87 29.57 -31.38
CA SER A 313 -13.32 30.77 -30.73
C SER A 313 -13.76 32.10 -31.35
N LYS A 314 -14.30 32.12 -32.58
CA LYS A 314 -14.81 33.33 -33.24
C LYS A 314 -16.31 33.54 -32.99
N GLU A 315 -17.03 32.50 -32.59
CA GLU A 315 -18.49 32.53 -32.40
C GLU A 315 -18.91 32.78 -30.95
N VAL A 316 -18.17 32.29 -29.94
CA VAL A 316 -18.59 32.40 -28.52
C VAL A 316 -18.44 33.80 -27.90
N GLY A 317 -17.78 34.75 -28.56
CA GLY A 317 -17.42 36.04 -27.99
C GLY A 317 -16.28 35.99 -26.97
N LEU A 318 -15.72 37.14 -26.62
CA LEU A 318 -14.43 37.23 -25.90
C LEU A 318 -14.43 36.63 -24.49
N ASP A 319 -15.55 36.71 -23.79
CA ASP A 319 -15.65 36.25 -22.40
C ASP A 319 -15.56 34.71 -22.37
N LEU A 320 -16.41 34.04 -23.16
CA LEU A 320 -16.44 32.58 -23.30
C LEU A 320 -15.29 32.02 -24.17
N GLN A 321 -14.62 32.86 -24.98
CA GLN A 321 -13.37 32.51 -25.65
C GLN A 321 -12.30 32.10 -24.62
N SER A 322 -12.20 32.80 -23.49
CA SER A 322 -11.21 32.47 -22.45
C SER A 322 -11.47 31.10 -21.81
N GLU A 323 -12.72 30.81 -21.44
CA GLU A 323 -13.12 29.55 -20.81
C GLU A 323 -13.03 28.36 -21.76
N SER A 324 -13.44 28.52 -23.02
CA SER A 324 -13.39 27.45 -24.04
C SER A 324 -11.95 27.06 -24.39
N LEU A 325 -11.01 28.01 -24.41
CA LEU A 325 -9.59 27.74 -24.57
C LEU A 325 -8.98 27.04 -23.34
N LEU A 326 -9.38 27.43 -22.13
CA LEU A 326 -8.97 26.76 -20.89
C LEU A 326 -9.46 25.30 -20.85
N CYS A 327 -10.75 25.09 -21.13
CA CYS A 327 -11.35 23.75 -21.22
C CYS A 327 -10.63 22.87 -22.26
N ARG A 328 -10.24 23.45 -23.41
CA ARG A 328 -9.48 22.74 -24.43
C ARG A 328 -8.08 22.35 -23.96
N ALA A 329 -7.37 23.25 -23.27
CA ALA A 329 -6.05 22.97 -22.72
C ALA A 329 -6.11 21.86 -21.66
N GLU A 330 -7.12 21.87 -20.79
CA GLU A 330 -7.36 20.79 -19.82
C GLU A 330 -7.63 19.44 -20.50
N GLN A 331 -8.50 19.40 -21.52
CA GLN A 331 -8.78 18.18 -22.28
C GLN A 331 -7.51 17.57 -22.89
N LEU A 332 -6.65 18.40 -23.49
CA LEU A 332 -5.39 17.95 -24.08
C LEU A 332 -4.44 17.41 -23.01
N SER A 333 -4.29 18.11 -21.88
CA SER A 333 -3.46 17.66 -20.75
C SER A 333 -3.91 16.32 -20.16
N ARG A 334 -5.24 16.10 -20.04
CA ARG A 334 -5.81 14.80 -19.61
C ARG A 334 -5.47 13.70 -20.63
N LEU A 335 -5.72 13.93 -21.92
CA LEU A 335 -5.43 12.97 -22.99
C LEU A 335 -3.93 12.63 -23.14
N GLU A 336 -3.02 13.54 -22.81
CA GLU A 336 -1.57 13.24 -22.75
C GLU A 336 -1.22 12.42 -21.51
N SER A 337 -1.82 12.74 -20.36
CA SER A 337 -1.66 12.00 -19.10
C SER A 337 -2.14 10.55 -19.23
N ASP A 338 -3.32 10.33 -19.82
CA ASP A 338 -3.90 9.01 -20.02
C ASP A 338 -3.01 8.14 -20.94
N LYS A 339 -2.52 8.69 -22.06
CA LYS A 339 -1.56 8.00 -22.95
C LYS A 339 -0.26 7.64 -22.25
N LEU A 340 0.20 8.47 -21.31
CA LEU A 340 1.37 8.20 -20.47
C LEU A 340 1.10 7.08 -19.46
N ILE A 341 -0.06 7.10 -18.81
CA ILE A 341 -0.53 6.05 -17.90
C ILE A 341 -0.66 4.71 -18.63
N ASP A 342 -1.25 4.68 -19.83
CA ASP A 342 -1.36 3.47 -20.66
C ASP A 342 0.02 2.94 -21.08
N LYS A 343 0.93 3.80 -21.53
CA LYS A 343 2.28 3.41 -21.94
C LYS A 343 3.10 2.85 -20.76
N ILE A 344 2.94 3.42 -19.58
CA ILE A 344 3.55 2.92 -18.34
C ILE A 344 2.89 1.61 -17.90
N SER A 345 1.57 1.51 -17.96
CA SER A 345 0.80 0.34 -17.54
C SER A 345 1.05 -0.87 -18.45
N PHE A 346 0.99 -0.68 -19.77
CA PHE A 346 1.30 -1.71 -20.77
C PHE A 346 2.75 -2.21 -20.66
N SER A 347 3.72 -1.32 -20.45
CA SER A 347 5.13 -1.71 -20.27
C SER A 347 5.41 -2.40 -18.93
N ARG A 348 4.65 -2.07 -17.86
CA ARG A 348 4.66 -2.82 -16.59
C ARG A 348 3.98 -4.19 -16.74
N LEU A 349 2.80 -4.25 -17.35
CA LEU A 349 2.06 -5.48 -17.64
C LEU A 349 2.94 -6.48 -18.44
N LYS A 350 3.62 -6.01 -19.49
CA LYS A 350 4.53 -6.81 -20.31
C LYS A 350 5.77 -7.31 -19.55
N LYS A 351 6.22 -6.61 -18.50
CA LYS A 351 7.27 -7.09 -17.58
C LYS A 351 6.73 -8.14 -16.62
N VAL A 352 5.56 -7.90 -16.03
CA VAL A 352 4.90 -8.83 -15.08
C VAL A 352 4.55 -10.15 -15.77
N LEU A 353 3.99 -10.12 -16.98
CA LEU A 353 3.71 -11.33 -17.77
C LEU A 353 4.97 -12.17 -17.98
N LYS A 354 6.07 -11.56 -18.47
CA LYS A 354 7.37 -12.26 -18.61
C LYS A 354 7.96 -12.79 -17.30
N GLN A 355 7.59 -12.21 -16.17
CA GLN A 355 7.99 -12.71 -14.84
C GLN A 355 7.11 -13.89 -14.41
N VAL A 356 5.80 -13.84 -14.67
CA VAL A 356 4.85 -14.96 -14.48
C VAL A 356 5.24 -16.14 -15.37
N ASP A 357 5.56 -15.94 -16.64
CA ASP A 357 6.03 -16.99 -17.56
C ASP A 357 7.28 -17.70 -17.01
N ARG A 358 8.25 -16.93 -16.52
CA ARG A 358 9.49 -17.46 -15.92
C ARG A 358 9.23 -18.25 -14.63
N LEU A 359 8.38 -17.73 -13.75
CA LEU A 359 8.02 -18.39 -12.49
C LEU A 359 7.21 -19.67 -12.75
N ASN A 360 6.32 -19.67 -13.75
CA ASN A 360 5.57 -20.86 -14.18
C ASN A 360 6.50 -21.95 -14.75
N LEU A 361 7.54 -21.57 -15.51
CA LEU A 361 8.56 -22.51 -15.99
C LEU A 361 9.32 -23.14 -14.82
N GLN A 362 9.84 -22.32 -13.89
CA GLN A 362 10.54 -22.81 -12.69
C GLN A 362 9.65 -23.68 -11.79
N LEU A 363 8.36 -23.34 -11.67
CA LEU A 363 7.37 -24.16 -10.97
C LEU A 363 7.16 -25.52 -11.66
N SER A 364 7.18 -25.56 -12.99
CA SER A 364 7.07 -26.79 -13.78
C SER A 364 8.30 -27.68 -13.63
N GLU A 365 9.50 -27.09 -13.71
CA GLU A 365 10.79 -27.76 -13.49
C GLU A 365 10.87 -28.37 -12.09
N ALA A 366 10.56 -27.58 -11.04
CA ALA A 366 10.53 -28.06 -9.65
C ALA A 366 9.47 -29.17 -9.42
N ARG A 367 8.31 -29.08 -10.10
CA ARG A 367 7.29 -30.13 -10.11
C ARG A 367 7.75 -31.40 -10.83
N SER A 368 8.62 -31.29 -11.83
CA SER A 368 9.22 -32.47 -12.48
C SER A 368 10.23 -33.14 -11.56
N LEU A 369 11.21 -32.38 -11.06
CA LEU A 369 12.21 -32.90 -10.12
C LEU A 369 11.56 -33.55 -8.88
N SER A 370 10.44 -33.01 -8.39
CA SER A 370 9.66 -33.61 -7.30
C SER A 370 8.92 -34.91 -7.67
N ARG A 371 8.62 -35.16 -8.95
CA ARG A 371 8.16 -36.49 -9.43
C ARG A 371 9.35 -37.44 -9.55
N ASP A 372 10.43 -36.98 -10.17
CA ASP A 372 11.61 -37.80 -10.46
C ASP A 372 12.26 -38.32 -9.17
N LEU A 373 12.38 -37.47 -8.14
CA LEU A 373 12.82 -37.86 -6.79
C LEU A 373 11.84 -38.79 -6.06
N LYS A 374 10.53 -38.76 -6.37
CA LYS A 374 9.56 -39.71 -5.81
C LYS A 374 9.70 -41.09 -6.46
N CYS A 375 9.92 -41.16 -7.77
CA CYS A 375 10.21 -42.41 -8.47
C CYS A 375 11.49 -43.06 -7.90
N GLN A 376 12.57 -42.28 -7.75
CA GLN A 376 13.81 -42.76 -7.12
C GLN A 376 13.61 -43.24 -5.68
N LEU A 377 12.72 -42.61 -4.91
CA LEU A 377 12.38 -43.06 -3.56
C LEU A 377 11.62 -44.40 -3.58
N THR A 378 10.64 -44.57 -4.47
CA THR A 378 9.93 -45.85 -4.61
C THR A 378 10.84 -46.97 -5.13
N GLU A 379 11.75 -46.68 -6.05
CA GLU A 379 12.79 -47.63 -6.49
C GLU A 379 13.70 -48.04 -5.32
N ALA A 380 14.12 -47.09 -4.48
CA ALA A 380 14.91 -47.38 -3.28
C ALA A 380 14.14 -48.21 -2.23
N GLU A 381 12.82 -48.02 -2.11
CA GLU A 381 11.95 -48.85 -1.28
C GLU A 381 11.83 -50.28 -1.84
N GLU A 382 11.74 -50.46 -3.15
CA GLU A 382 11.76 -51.79 -3.81
C GLU A 382 13.11 -52.50 -3.65
N TYR A 383 14.24 -51.80 -3.79
CA TYR A 383 15.56 -52.36 -3.51
C TYR A 383 15.72 -52.76 -2.04
N LYS A 384 15.15 -51.99 -1.10
CA LYS A 384 15.13 -52.32 0.33
C LYS A 384 14.27 -53.58 0.60
N ASN A 385 13.07 -53.66 0.02
CA ASN A 385 12.17 -54.80 0.22
C ASN A 385 12.80 -56.09 -0.35
N THR A 386 13.33 -56.05 -1.57
CA THR A 386 14.01 -57.21 -2.17
C THR A 386 15.31 -57.60 -1.45
N ALA A 387 15.98 -56.67 -0.75
CA ALA A 387 17.09 -57.00 0.14
C ALA A 387 16.61 -57.69 1.44
N ILE A 388 15.47 -57.28 2.00
CA ILE A 388 14.85 -57.93 3.17
C ILE A 388 14.38 -59.35 2.82
N ASP A 389 13.73 -59.55 1.67
CA ASP A 389 13.31 -60.88 1.20
C ASP A 389 14.50 -61.82 0.98
N ARG A 390 15.64 -61.30 0.50
CA ARG A 390 16.90 -62.04 0.41
C ARG A 390 17.47 -62.40 1.78
N ALA A 391 17.41 -61.49 2.76
CA ALA A 391 17.84 -61.78 4.12
C ALA A 391 17.00 -62.89 4.76
N HIS A 392 15.66 -62.78 4.73
CA HIS A 392 14.76 -63.83 5.19
C HIS A 392 15.02 -65.19 4.50
N LYS A 393 15.40 -65.17 3.21
CA LYS A 393 15.75 -66.39 2.48
C LYS A 393 17.10 -66.98 2.89
N ILE A 394 18.06 -66.15 3.29
CA ILE A 394 19.32 -66.60 3.91
C ILE A 394 19.03 -67.24 5.26
N ASP A 395 18.25 -66.59 6.14
CA ASP A 395 17.86 -67.14 7.45
C ASP A 395 17.19 -68.52 7.33
N GLU A 396 16.30 -68.69 6.35
CA GLU A 396 15.65 -69.98 6.06
C GLU A 396 16.64 -71.06 5.58
N LEU A 397 17.62 -70.68 4.75
CA LEU A 397 18.65 -71.59 4.25
C LEU A 397 19.68 -71.95 5.33
N GLU A 398 20.06 -71.01 6.21
CA GLU A 398 20.91 -71.28 7.37
C GLU A 398 20.23 -72.23 8.35
N LYS A 399 18.93 -72.06 8.61
CA LYS A 399 18.16 -73.02 9.42
C LYS A 399 18.15 -74.42 8.81
N ARG A 400 17.85 -74.55 7.50
CA ARG A 400 17.89 -75.83 6.78
C ARG A 400 19.31 -76.45 6.79
N LEU A 401 20.35 -75.63 6.71
CA LEU A 401 21.74 -76.07 6.82
C LEU A 401 22.03 -76.62 8.22
N MET A 402 21.64 -75.90 9.28
CA MET A 402 21.81 -76.35 10.67
C MET A 402 21.06 -77.68 10.94
N GLU A 403 19.84 -77.83 10.42
CA GLU A 403 19.09 -79.10 10.48
C GLU A 403 19.82 -80.25 9.78
N SER A 404 20.37 -79.98 8.59
CA SER A 404 21.20 -80.94 7.84
C SER A 404 22.52 -81.28 8.56
N GLU A 405 23.17 -80.31 9.20
CA GLU A 405 24.40 -80.52 9.97
C GLU A 405 24.17 -81.31 11.26
N MET A 406 23.05 -81.06 11.96
CA MET A 406 22.63 -81.89 13.09
C MET A 406 22.36 -83.33 12.64
N LEU A 407 21.70 -83.52 11.51
CA LEU A 407 21.42 -84.84 10.94
C LEU A 407 22.70 -85.55 10.50
N ARG A 408 23.61 -84.86 9.80
CA ARG A 408 24.97 -85.32 9.45
C ARG A 408 25.71 -85.75 10.70
N THR A 409 25.70 -84.96 11.77
CA THR A 409 26.38 -85.28 13.03
C THR A 409 25.81 -86.53 13.70
N ARG A 410 24.47 -86.69 13.72
CA ARG A 410 23.81 -87.93 14.20
C ARG A 410 24.25 -89.15 13.38
N TYR A 411 24.31 -89.05 12.06
CA TYR A 411 24.78 -90.14 11.21
C TYR A 411 26.28 -90.42 11.34
N CYS A 412 27.14 -89.41 11.46
CA CYS A 412 28.57 -89.59 11.77
C CYS A 412 28.76 -90.34 13.08
N ASN A 413 28.04 -89.98 14.14
CA ASN A 413 28.10 -90.67 15.43
C ASN A 413 27.60 -92.12 15.32
N LYS A 414 26.53 -92.38 14.57
CA LYS A 414 26.03 -93.74 14.30
C LYS A 414 27.03 -94.58 13.50
N VAL A 415 27.71 -94.00 12.51
CA VAL A 415 28.76 -94.66 11.72
C VAL A 415 29.97 -94.98 12.59
N SER A 416 30.40 -94.07 13.47
CA SER A 416 31.48 -94.34 14.43
C SER A 416 31.10 -95.49 15.37
N LEU A 417 29.91 -95.47 15.97
CA LEU A 417 29.43 -96.55 16.84
C LEU A 417 29.40 -97.92 16.14
N LEU A 418 28.88 -97.97 14.90
CA LEU A 418 28.88 -99.20 14.08
C LEU A 418 30.30 -99.66 13.73
N LYS A 419 31.22 -98.72 13.46
CA LYS A 419 32.62 -99.01 13.17
C LYS A 419 33.34 -99.59 14.39
N ASP A 420 33.07 -99.07 15.58
CA ASP A 420 33.69 -99.55 16.82
C ASP A 420 33.08 -100.89 17.27
N GLN A 421 31.77 -101.11 17.05
CA GLN A 421 31.14 -102.44 17.17
C GLN A 421 31.79 -103.48 16.23
N MET A 422 32.02 -103.11 14.97
CA MET A 422 32.72 -103.95 13.99
C MET A 422 34.18 -104.22 14.37
N ARG A 423 34.88 -103.25 14.96
CA ARG A 423 36.23 -103.46 15.54
C ARG A 423 36.17 -104.48 16.67
N SER A 424 35.35 -104.25 17.69
CA SER A 424 35.26 -105.17 18.84
C SER A 424 34.89 -106.60 18.43
N SER A 425 33.99 -106.76 17.45
CA SER A 425 33.60 -108.07 16.90
C SER A 425 34.76 -108.73 16.13
N SER A 426 35.52 -107.95 15.36
CA SER A 426 36.74 -108.42 14.68
C SER A 426 37.84 -108.82 15.67
N ASP A 427 38.00 -108.05 16.75
CA ASP A 427 39.01 -108.27 17.79
C ASP A 427 38.67 -109.52 18.62
N THR A 428 37.41 -109.71 19.03
CA THR A 428 36.97 -110.97 19.68
C THR A 428 37.13 -112.17 18.74
N ALA A 429 36.72 -112.04 17.48
CA ALA A 429 36.88 -113.11 16.49
C ALA A 429 38.36 -113.39 16.13
N HIS A 430 39.29 -112.46 16.41
CA HIS A 430 40.73 -112.68 16.29
C HIS A 430 41.32 -113.31 17.57
N GLN A 431 40.84 -112.91 18.75
CA GLN A 431 41.19 -113.53 20.02
C GLN A 431 40.74 -115.00 20.07
N GLU A 432 39.52 -115.31 19.62
CA GLU A 432 39.04 -116.69 19.45
C GLU A 432 39.94 -117.48 18.49
N ARG A 433 40.26 -116.92 17.32
CA ARG A 433 41.15 -117.57 16.34
C ARG A 433 42.55 -117.85 16.90
N THR A 434 43.16 -116.90 17.62
CA THR A 434 44.49 -117.09 18.21
C THR A 434 44.48 -118.06 19.40
N MET A 435 43.43 -118.05 20.22
CA MET A 435 43.22 -119.06 21.28
C MET A 435 43.01 -120.47 20.70
N HIS A 436 42.21 -120.60 19.63
CA HIS A 436 42.05 -121.87 18.92
C HIS A 436 43.34 -122.31 18.24
N GLU A 437 44.07 -121.42 17.58
CA GLU A 437 45.35 -121.74 16.93
C GLU A 437 46.38 -122.24 17.96
N HIS A 438 46.56 -121.51 19.07
CA HIS A 438 47.39 -121.96 20.18
C HIS A 438 46.96 -123.33 20.73
N SER A 439 45.64 -123.55 20.91
CA SER A 439 45.10 -124.86 21.33
C SER A 439 45.45 -125.97 20.34
N THR A 440 45.30 -125.74 19.03
CA THR A 440 45.71 -126.72 18.00
C THR A 440 47.22 -126.90 17.91
N GLN A 441 48.02 -125.93 18.36
CA GLN A 441 49.47 -126.03 18.37
C GLN A 441 49.97 -126.85 19.57
N VAL A 442 49.40 -126.64 20.77
CA VAL A 442 49.62 -127.52 21.93
C VAL A 442 49.21 -128.96 21.61
N LEU A 443 48.03 -129.17 21.01
CA LEU A 443 47.59 -130.50 20.57
C LEU A 443 48.52 -131.11 19.49
N ARG A 444 49.11 -130.30 18.60
CA ARG A 444 50.11 -130.76 17.62
C ARG A 444 51.44 -131.14 18.28
N GLU A 445 51.87 -130.40 19.31
CA GLU A 445 53.06 -130.75 20.09
C GLU A 445 52.85 -132.03 20.92
N ASP A 446 51.72 -132.19 21.58
CA ASP A 446 51.47 -133.37 22.41
C ASP A 446 51.27 -134.62 21.53
N LEU A 447 50.66 -134.47 20.35
CA LEU A 447 50.66 -135.51 19.32
C LEU A 447 52.07 -135.84 18.81
N SER A 448 52.98 -134.87 18.68
CA SER A 448 54.35 -135.13 18.23
C SER A 448 55.19 -135.82 19.31
N LYS A 449 55.08 -135.39 20.57
CA LYS A 449 55.67 -136.04 21.76
C LYS A 449 55.19 -137.49 21.88
N ALA A 450 53.88 -137.72 21.77
CA ALA A 450 53.29 -139.07 21.79
C ALA A 450 53.81 -139.93 20.63
N LYS A 451 53.78 -139.41 19.40
CA LYS A 451 54.23 -140.14 18.21
C LYS A 451 55.72 -140.51 18.27
N ALA A 452 56.56 -139.63 18.79
CA ALA A 452 57.98 -139.92 19.00
C ALA A 452 58.19 -141.07 20.00
N ASN A 453 57.59 -140.97 21.18
CA ASN A 453 57.76 -141.97 22.25
C ASN A 453 57.21 -143.35 21.84
N TYR A 454 55.96 -143.42 21.36
CA TYR A 454 55.35 -144.69 20.97
C TYR A 454 56.09 -145.40 19.83
N LEU A 455 56.63 -144.67 18.84
CA LEU A 455 57.43 -145.28 17.77
C LEU A 455 58.78 -145.81 18.28
N LEU A 456 59.40 -145.12 19.25
CA LEU A 456 60.69 -145.52 19.81
C LEU A 456 60.55 -146.73 20.75
N ASP A 457 59.48 -146.80 21.55
CA ASP A 457 59.16 -147.97 22.38
C ASP A 457 58.63 -149.18 21.57
N PHE A 458 57.92 -148.92 20.46
CA PHE A 458 57.57 -149.96 19.48
C PHE A 458 58.82 -150.53 18.79
N ARG A 459 59.77 -149.68 18.37
CA ARG A 459 61.08 -150.10 17.84
C ARG A 459 61.85 -150.96 18.86
N ARG A 460 61.95 -150.51 20.12
CA ARG A 460 62.57 -151.29 21.21
C ARG A 460 61.93 -152.66 21.37
N SER A 461 60.61 -152.72 21.38
CA SER A 461 59.85 -153.97 21.54
C SER A 461 60.11 -154.93 20.38
N ILE A 462 60.07 -154.45 19.14
CA ILE A 462 60.35 -155.26 17.94
C ILE A 462 61.80 -155.76 17.92
N VAL A 463 62.79 -154.90 18.16
CA VAL A 463 64.21 -155.29 18.19
C VAL A 463 64.44 -156.39 19.22
N LYS A 464 63.85 -156.24 20.42
CA LYS A 464 63.92 -157.22 21.50
C LYS A 464 63.24 -158.55 21.16
N ILE A 465 62.13 -158.53 20.43
CA ILE A 465 61.43 -159.74 19.94
C ILE A 465 62.24 -160.46 18.86
N LEU A 466 62.93 -159.72 17.97
CA LEU A 466 63.72 -160.28 16.86
C LEU A 466 65.15 -160.69 17.25
N GLY A 467 65.55 -160.52 18.52
CA GLY A 467 66.90 -160.82 18.99
C GLY A 467 67.99 -160.01 18.27
N LEU A 468 67.68 -158.76 17.91
CA LEU A 468 68.59 -157.82 17.26
C LEU A 468 69.21 -156.87 18.30
N ASP A 469 70.35 -156.26 17.94
CA ASP A 469 70.92 -155.17 18.75
C ASP A 469 70.17 -153.84 18.49
N MET A 470 70.06 -152.99 19.51
CA MET A 470 69.38 -151.69 19.42
C MET A 470 70.07 -150.70 18.46
N SER A 471 71.33 -150.95 18.09
CA SER A 471 72.07 -150.17 17.11
C SER A 471 71.70 -150.49 15.65
N CYS A 472 70.97 -151.58 15.37
CA CYS A 472 70.71 -152.00 14.00
C CYS A 472 69.83 -151.00 13.21
N PRO A 473 70.14 -150.78 11.92
CA PRO A 473 69.36 -149.90 11.06
C PRO A 473 68.00 -150.52 10.71
N ASP A 474 66.98 -149.68 10.48
CA ASP A 474 65.59 -150.14 10.35
C ASP A 474 65.35 -151.14 9.21
N TYR A 475 66.19 -151.14 8.17
CA TYR A 475 66.06 -152.14 7.10
C TYR A 475 66.39 -153.57 7.56
N GLU A 476 67.25 -153.76 8.58
CA GLU A 476 67.55 -155.11 9.12
C GLU A 476 66.42 -155.61 10.00
N ILE A 477 65.84 -154.69 10.80
CA ILE A 477 64.62 -154.93 11.56
C ILE A 477 63.50 -155.36 10.60
N ILE A 478 63.22 -154.55 9.58
CA ILE A 478 62.19 -154.81 8.58
C ILE A 478 62.50 -156.10 7.82
N SER A 479 63.75 -156.36 7.43
CA SER A 479 64.13 -157.59 6.71
C SER A 479 63.86 -158.84 7.54
N LYS A 480 64.34 -158.92 8.80
CA LYS A 480 64.04 -160.06 9.67
C LYS A 480 62.55 -160.19 10.00
N LEU A 481 61.86 -159.07 10.22
CA LEU A 481 60.42 -159.07 10.49
C LEU A 481 59.63 -159.57 9.28
N SER A 482 59.99 -159.15 8.06
CA SER A 482 59.44 -159.67 6.81
C SER A 482 59.76 -161.15 6.60
N THR A 483 60.97 -161.62 6.92
CA THR A 483 61.30 -163.06 6.86
C THR A 483 60.45 -163.87 7.84
N LEU A 484 60.28 -163.39 9.08
CA LEU A 484 59.45 -164.02 10.10
C LEU A 484 57.96 -164.01 9.72
N VAL A 485 57.46 -162.88 9.20
CA VAL A 485 56.07 -162.73 8.75
C VAL A 485 55.80 -163.56 7.51
N ASN A 486 56.73 -163.69 6.57
CA ASN A 486 56.58 -164.57 5.41
C ASN A 486 56.56 -166.04 5.85
N ALA A 487 57.48 -166.49 6.71
CA ALA A 487 57.45 -167.84 7.26
C ALA A 487 56.16 -168.14 8.04
N HIS A 488 55.66 -167.17 8.81
CA HIS A 488 54.36 -167.26 9.49
C HIS A 488 53.19 -167.22 8.50
N HIS A 489 53.30 -166.49 7.39
CA HIS A 489 52.28 -166.40 6.35
C HIS A 489 52.17 -167.73 5.58
N ASP A 490 53.29 -168.35 5.21
CA ASP A 490 53.33 -169.68 4.61
C ASP A 490 52.69 -170.72 5.55
N PHE A 491 53.06 -170.69 6.84
CA PHE A 491 52.44 -171.54 7.87
C PHE A 491 50.93 -171.28 8.03
N THR A 492 50.51 -170.01 7.97
CA THR A 492 49.10 -169.60 8.07
C THR A 492 48.30 -169.95 6.80
N LEU A 493 48.92 -169.94 5.61
CA LEU A 493 48.31 -170.35 4.35
C LEU A 493 48.04 -171.86 4.33
N VAL A 494 48.95 -172.67 4.90
CA VAL A 494 48.68 -174.09 5.17
C VAL A 494 47.52 -174.24 6.16
N SER A 495 47.51 -173.45 7.24
CA SER A 495 46.48 -173.49 8.27
C SER A 495 45.10 -172.93 7.87
N LYS A 496 44.97 -172.22 6.73
CA LYS A 496 43.72 -171.58 6.29
C LYS A 496 42.88 -172.37 5.30
N ARG A 497 43.23 -173.63 5.01
CA ARG A 497 42.45 -174.49 4.09
C ARG A 497 41.12 -175.02 4.64
N TYR A 498 40.77 -174.75 5.90
CA TYR A 498 39.64 -175.42 6.57
C TYR A 498 38.49 -174.52 7.06
N ASP A 499 38.68 -173.21 7.23
CA ASP A 499 37.63 -172.30 7.72
C ASP A 499 37.51 -171.02 6.90
N GLU A 500 36.69 -171.09 5.85
CA GLU A 500 35.83 -169.98 5.42
C GLU A 500 34.38 -170.49 5.54
N PRO A 501 33.40 -169.65 5.92
CA PRO A 501 32.65 -169.02 4.83
C PRO A 501 32.09 -167.61 5.11
N LEU A 502 31.79 -166.90 4.02
CA LEU A 502 30.74 -165.87 3.86
C LEU A 502 30.87 -164.53 4.62
N LYS A 503 31.36 -163.52 3.89
CA LYS A 503 30.80 -162.16 3.94
C LYS A 503 29.66 -162.03 2.92
N SER A 504 28.65 -161.21 3.23
CA SER A 504 27.64 -160.75 2.25
C SER A 504 27.59 -159.20 2.23
N PRO A 505 27.60 -158.54 1.04
CA PRO A 505 27.66 -157.07 0.91
C PRO A 505 26.38 -156.41 0.32
N CYS A 506 26.48 -155.10 0.02
CA CYS A 506 25.51 -154.23 -0.70
C CYS A 506 24.29 -153.77 0.16
N HIS A 507 23.67 -152.58 -0.02
CA HIS A 507 23.53 -151.62 -1.14
C HIS A 507 23.63 -150.14 -0.63
N HIS A 508 24.03 -149.10 -1.38
CA HIS A 508 23.43 -148.40 -2.54
C HIS A 508 22.03 -147.75 -2.31
N VAL A 509 21.62 -146.60 -2.89
CA VAL A 509 22.29 -145.36 -3.42
C VAL A 509 21.19 -144.31 -3.81
N HIS A 510 21.51 -143.17 -4.48
CA HIS A 510 20.59 -142.15 -5.09
C HIS A 510 19.94 -141.14 -4.10
N HIS A 511 19.49 -139.91 -4.44
CA HIS A 511 19.53 -139.00 -5.63
C HIS A 511 19.10 -137.57 -5.19
N ARG A 512 19.07 -136.44 -5.96
CA ARG A 512 19.43 -136.03 -7.35
C ARG A 512 19.71 -134.49 -7.38
N THR A 513 20.03 -133.93 -8.55
CA THR A 513 19.88 -132.49 -8.91
C THR A 513 18.86 -132.33 -10.07
N PRO A 514 18.34 -131.10 -10.34
CA PRO A 514 18.96 -130.26 -11.39
C PRO A 514 18.86 -128.72 -11.18
N THR A 515 19.59 -127.98 -12.01
CA THR A 515 19.59 -126.51 -12.23
C THR A 515 19.67 -126.26 -13.76
N PRO A 516 19.83 -125.03 -14.33
CA PRO A 516 19.63 -123.64 -13.87
C PRO A 516 18.82 -122.75 -14.87
N ARG A 517 18.57 -121.45 -14.57
CA ARG A 517 19.00 -120.28 -15.41
C ARG A 517 18.56 -118.90 -14.84
N TYR A 518 19.39 -117.89 -15.17
CA TYR A 518 19.27 -116.41 -15.13
C TYR A 518 17.85 -115.81 -15.17
N THR A 519 17.56 -114.63 -14.59
CA THR A 519 18.23 -113.32 -14.83
C THR A 519 18.45 -112.39 -13.61
N THR A 520 19.13 -111.26 -13.90
CA THR A 520 19.68 -110.16 -13.10
C THR A 520 18.69 -109.27 -12.31
N ASP A 521 19.24 -108.62 -11.28
CA ASP A 521 18.84 -107.46 -10.46
C ASP A 521 17.66 -106.55 -10.90
N ASP A 522 16.84 -106.14 -9.92
CA ASP A 522 16.78 -104.73 -9.45
C ASP A 522 16.36 -104.67 -7.96
N SER A 523 16.42 -103.49 -7.36
CA SER A 523 16.29 -103.14 -5.96
C SER A 523 14.84 -103.05 -5.45
N GLY A 524 14.63 -103.32 -4.15
CA GLY A 524 13.29 -103.51 -3.56
C GLY A 524 12.61 -102.26 -2.99
N PHE A 525 11.27 -102.24 -3.08
CA PHE A 525 10.39 -101.26 -2.44
C PHE A 525 8.97 -101.85 -2.23
N MET A 526 8.08 -101.11 -1.56
CA MET A 526 6.65 -101.41 -1.24
C MET A 526 6.47 -102.43 -0.08
N ASP A 527 5.57 -102.25 0.90
CA ASP A 527 4.60 -101.16 1.22
C ASP A 527 4.09 -101.37 2.69
N PRO A 528 3.04 -100.69 3.25
CA PRO A 528 2.26 -99.53 2.75
C PRO A 528 1.91 -98.39 3.76
N LEU A 529 1.61 -97.22 3.16
CA LEU A 529 0.52 -96.24 3.47
C LEU A 529 0.51 -95.30 4.70
N ASP A 530 -0.25 -94.21 4.46
CA ASP A 530 -0.78 -93.11 5.29
C ASP A 530 0.24 -92.25 6.08
N ASP A 531 0.29 -90.92 5.92
CA ASP A 531 -0.81 -89.95 5.69
C ASP A 531 -0.42 -88.80 4.73
N LEU A 532 -1.40 -88.06 4.16
CA LEU A 532 -1.17 -86.98 3.18
C LEU A 532 -2.08 -85.74 3.37
N ASP A 533 -1.49 -84.56 3.10
CA ASP A 533 -2.11 -83.25 2.81
C ASP A 533 -3.37 -82.77 3.57
N SER A 534 -3.17 -81.76 4.43
CA SER A 534 -4.13 -80.64 4.54
C SER A 534 -3.49 -79.36 5.10
N ASP A 535 -3.01 -78.47 4.21
CA ASP A 535 -3.18 -76.99 4.31
C ASP A 535 -2.43 -76.20 3.20
N ILE A 536 -2.77 -76.44 1.92
CA ILE A 536 -2.38 -75.55 0.81
C ILE A 536 -3.62 -75.18 -0.02
N ASN A 537 -4.46 -74.28 0.49
CA ASN A 537 -5.41 -73.51 -0.32
C ASN A 537 -6.07 -72.34 0.46
N ASN A 538 -5.38 -71.21 0.64
CA ASN A 538 -6.03 -69.98 1.13
C ASN A 538 -5.32 -68.63 0.82
N ILE A 539 -4.50 -68.55 -0.24
CA ILE A 539 -3.72 -67.33 -0.60
C ILE A 539 -4.01 -66.82 -2.02
N TYR A 540 -5.26 -66.85 -2.46
CA TYR A 540 -5.71 -66.12 -3.67
C TYR A 540 -7.17 -65.64 -3.56
N ASN A 541 -7.42 -64.62 -2.72
CA ASN A 541 -8.40 -63.54 -2.98
C ASN A 541 -8.50 -62.52 -1.83
N LYS A 542 -7.85 -61.35 -1.97
CA LYS A 542 -8.28 -60.10 -1.31
C LYS A 542 -8.12 -58.92 -2.26
N ARG A 543 -9.24 -58.39 -2.75
CA ARG A 543 -9.28 -57.06 -3.39
C ARG A 543 -9.10 -55.97 -2.32
N PRO A 544 -8.39 -54.86 -2.60
CA PRO A 544 -8.44 -53.68 -1.73
C PRO A 544 -9.83 -53.04 -1.74
N HIS A 545 -10.35 -52.66 -0.58
CA HIS A 545 -11.45 -51.70 -0.50
C HIS A 545 -10.94 -50.30 -0.87
N ARG A 546 -11.69 -49.57 -1.71
CA ARG A 546 -11.52 -48.11 -1.83
C ARG A 546 -12.22 -47.43 -0.66
N GLY A 547 -11.44 -46.98 0.33
CA GLY A 547 -11.86 -45.97 1.32
C GLY A 547 -11.56 -44.56 0.80
N LEU A 548 -12.36 -43.58 1.20
CA LEU A 548 -12.35 -42.21 0.67
C LEU A 548 -11.26 -41.34 1.31
N SER A 549 -10.46 -40.65 0.48
CA SER A 549 -10.05 -39.22 0.61
C SER A 549 -9.35 -38.77 -0.68
#